data_AF-A0A9X7S0Y4-F1
#
_entry.id   AF-A0A9X7S0Y4-F1
#
_cell.length_a   1.000
_cell.length_b   1.000
_cell.length_c   1.000
_cell.angle_alpha   90.00
_cell.angle_beta   90.00
_cell.angle_gamma   90.00
#
_symmetry.space_group_name_H-M   'P 1'
#
loop_
_entity.id
_entity.type
_entity.pdbx_description
1 polymer ?
#
loop_
_entity_poly.entity_id
_entity_poly.type
_entity_poly.pdbx_seq_one_letter_code
_entity_poly.pdbx_strand_id
1 'polypeptide(L)'
;MANARYRRRGNQNLWAYEIREEGKTVAYNSGFKTKKLAEAEAEPILQKLRTGSIITKDISLPELYQEWLDLKIIPSNRSDVTKKKYLSRKVTLEKLFGDKPISQIRPSEYQRIMNNYGNRVSRNFLGRLNTGVKQSLQMAIADKVMIEDFTQNVELFSTAKSQDADSKYLHSEKDYLDLISAVKDKFNYKKSVVPYIIYFLLKTGMRYGELIALTWEDIDFHKGILKTYRRFNSETSQFVPPKNKTSIRIVPVDNECLEILKILQIEQNQSNKELGLQNTNNMVFQHFGYPNRVPSTNGTNKVLRGIVQELNIEPIITTKGARHTYGSFLWHRGYDLGIIAKILGHKDISMLIEVYGHTLEEKIQEEYNDIKQLWG
;
A
#
# COMPACT_ATOMS: atom_id res chain seq x y z
N MET A 1 -17.12 20.11 27.95
CA MET A 1 -17.21 21.43 27.31
C MET A 1 -16.03 22.29 27.73
N ALA A 2 -15.31 22.87 26.76
CA ALA A 2 -14.17 23.72 27.05
C ALA A 2 -14.56 25.05 27.69
N ASN A 3 -13.81 25.48 28.71
CA ASN A 3 -14.01 26.75 29.40
C ASN A 3 -12.68 27.49 29.63
N ALA A 4 -12.72 28.81 29.63
CA ALA A 4 -11.57 29.67 29.93
C ALA A 4 -11.72 30.30 31.31
N ARG A 5 -10.60 30.39 32.05
CA ARG A 5 -10.47 31.13 33.30
C ARG A 5 -9.44 32.22 33.14
N TYR A 6 -9.75 33.43 33.61
CA TYR A 6 -8.85 34.58 33.57
C TYR A 6 -8.48 34.98 34.99
N ARG A 7 -7.19 35.14 35.27
CA ARG A 7 -6.69 35.50 36.60
C ARG A 7 -5.56 36.52 36.52
N ARG A 8 -5.44 37.36 37.54
CA ARG A 8 -4.26 38.20 37.75
C ARG A 8 -3.18 37.42 38.51
N ARG A 9 -1.91 37.58 38.14
CA ARG A 9 -0.79 36.89 38.79
C ARG A 9 0.45 37.78 38.93
N GLY A 10 1.16 37.61 40.04
CA GLY A 10 2.44 38.25 40.35
C GLY A 10 2.32 39.70 40.84
N ASN A 11 3.44 40.26 41.32
CA ASN A 11 3.51 41.64 41.85
C ASN A 11 3.21 42.72 40.79
N GLN A 12 3.32 42.39 39.51
CA GLN A 12 3.06 43.30 38.38
C GLN A 12 1.60 43.32 37.92
N ASN A 13 0.69 42.58 38.58
CA ASN A 13 -0.76 42.60 38.32
C ASN A 13 -1.17 42.25 36.87
N LEU A 14 -0.36 41.43 36.18
CA LEU A 14 -0.60 41.01 34.79
C LEU A 14 -1.66 39.92 34.72
N TRP A 15 -2.37 39.87 33.60
CA TRP A 15 -3.40 38.89 33.30
C TRP A 15 -2.81 37.61 32.71
N ALA A 16 -3.47 36.49 33.02
CA ALA A 16 -3.22 35.17 32.48
C ALA A 16 -4.56 34.49 32.16
N TYR A 17 -4.55 33.60 31.17
CA TYR A 17 -5.67 32.72 30.87
C TYR A 17 -5.30 31.25 31.07
N GLU A 18 -6.29 30.43 31.40
CA GLU A 18 -6.20 28.98 31.46
C GLU A 18 -7.45 28.41 30.77
N ILE A 19 -7.27 27.62 29.72
CA ILE A 19 -8.35 26.92 29.03
C ILE A 19 -8.32 25.45 29.44
N ARG A 20 -9.49 24.93 29.85
CA ARG A 20 -9.65 23.53 30.27
C ARG A 20 -10.68 22.81 29.41
N GLU A 21 -10.37 21.57 29.10
CA GLU A 21 -11.27 20.62 28.43
C GLU A 21 -11.21 19.29 29.19
N GLU A 22 -12.38 18.69 29.49
CA GLU A 22 -12.49 17.43 30.25
C GLU A 22 -11.67 17.40 31.56
N GLY A 23 -11.58 18.55 32.24
CA GLY A 23 -10.86 18.70 33.51
C GLY A 23 -9.34 18.88 33.39
N LYS A 24 -8.77 18.83 32.18
CA LYS A 24 -7.33 19.04 31.92
C LYS A 24 -7.08 20.42 31.33
N THR A 25 -5.96 21.04 31.69
CA THR A 25 -5.51 22.29 31.07
C THR A 25 -4.94 22.00 29.69
N VAL A 26 -5.55 22.59 28.65
CA VAL A 26 -5.17 22.38 27.25
C VAL A 26 -4.44 23.58 26.65
N ALA A 27 -4.60 24.78 27.23
CA ALA A 27 -3.81 25.95 26.88
C ALA A 27 -3.66 26.89 28.09
N TYR A 28 -2.49 27.51 28.22
CA TYR A 28 -2.18 28.48 29.27
C TYR A 28 -1.16 29.49 28.76
N ASN A 29 -1.43 30.78 28.97
CA ASN A 29 -0.44 31.83 28.75
C ASN A 29 -0.63 32.98 29.75
N SER A 30 0.43 33.79 29.95
CA SER A 30 0.46 34.88 30.91
C SER A 30 1.35 36.03 30.46
N GLY A 31 1.12 37.23 30.99
CA GLY A 31 1.91 38.43 30.68
C GLY A 31 1.12 39.57 30.05
N PHE A 32 -0.21 39.46 30.01
CA PHE A 32 -1.07 40.44 29.36
C PHE A 32 -1.32 41.65 30.26
N LYS A 33 -1.15 42.85 29.71
CA LYS A 33 -1.41 44.11 30.45
C LYS A 33 -2.88 44.30 30.81
N THR A 34 -3.80 43.72 30.02
CA THR A 34 -5.24 43.85 30.25
C THR A 34 -5.95 42.50 30.08
N LYS A 35 -7.13 42.36 30.70
CA LYS A 35 -7.99 41.19 30.54
C LYS A 35 -8.37 40.98 29.07
N LYS A 36 -8.66 42.07 28.37
CA LYS A 36 -9.06 42.07 26.96
C LYS A 36 -7.99 41.49 26.03
N LEU A 37 -6.71 41.72 26.32
CA LEU A 37 -5.60 41.12 25.57
C LEU A 37 -5.50 39.61 25.82
N ALA A 38 -5.68 39.17 27.06
CA ALA A 38 -5.74 37.75 27.39
C ALA A 38 -6.96 37.06 26.77
N GLU A 39 -8.12 37.74 26.74
CA GLU A 39 -9.34 37.26 26.06
C GLU A 39 -9.14 37.16 24.55
N ALA A 40 -8.52 38.15 23.91
CA ALA A 40 -8.27 38.14 22.47
C ALA A 40 -7.39 36.97 22.00
N GLU A 41 -6.43 36.52 22.82
CA GLU A 41 -5.62 35.34 22.53
C GLU A 41 -6.32 34.02 22.88
N ALA A 42 -7.08 33.99 23.98
CA ALA A 42 -7.75 32.78 24.46
C ALA A 42 -9.01 32.42 23.64
N GLU A 43 -9.72 33.41 23.11
CA GLU A 43 -11.01 33.21 22.44
C GLU A 43 -10.91 32.31 21.20
N PRO A 44 -9.95 32.47 20.27
CA PRO A 44 -9.80 31.56 19.13
C PRO A 44 -9.54 30.10 19.54
N ILE A 45 -8.76 29.90 20.61
CA ILE A 45 -8.45 28.57 21.15
C ILE A 45 -9.70 27.96 21.79
N LEU A 46 -10.43 28.73 22.58
CA LEU A 46 -11.66 28.30 23.25
C LEU A 46 -12.77 27.98 22.23
N GLN A 47 -12.87 28.78 21.17
CA GLN A 47 -13.80 28.57 20.07
C GLN A 47 -13.48 27.26 19.32
N LYS A 48 -12.21 27.04 18.96
CA LYS A 48 -11.73 25.80 18.33
C LYS A 48 -12.09 24.55 19.14
N LEU A 49 -12.01 24.63 20.47
CA LEU A 49 -12.35 23.53 21.38
C LEU A 49 -13.87 23.36 21.58
N ARG A 50 -14.67 24.42 21.39
CA ARG A 50 -16.13 24.38 21.60
C ARG A 50 -16.90 23.91 20.36
N THR A 51 -16.48 24.32 19.18
CA THR A 51 -17.20 24.06 17.91
C THR A 51 -16.54 22.99 17.04
N GLY A 52 -15.39 22.46 17.47
CA GLY A 52 -14.41 21.93 16.52
C GLY A 52 -13.72 23.06 15.76
N SER A 53 -12.67 22.75 15.02
CA SER A 53 -11.99 23.70 14.16
C SER A 53 -12.99 24.31 13.17
N ILE A 54 -13.31 25.59 13.32
CA ILE A 54 -14.12 26.29 12.32
C ILE A 54 -13.28 26.35 11.06
N ILE A 55 -13.71 25.63 10.04
CA ILE A 55 -13.12 25.74 8.71
C ILE A 55 -13.50 27.12 8.19
N THR A 56 -12.52 28.00 8.08
CA THR A 56 -12.70 29.34 7.50
C THR A 56 -11.95 29.42 6.17
N LYS A 57 -12.19 30.47 5.39
CA LYS A 57 -11.41 30.71 4.16
C LYS A 57 -9.93 31.04 4.44
N ASP A 58 -9.61 31.41 5.68
CA ASP A 58 -8.27 31.84 6.08
C ASP A 58 -7.42 30.70 6.68
N ILE A 59 -8.02 29.52 6.86
CA ILE A 59 -7.29 28.30 7.24
C ILE A 59 -6.21 27.99 6.20
N SER A 60 -5.05 27.53 6.64
CA SER A 60 -4.02 27.09 5.70
C SER A 60 -4.43 25.78 5.02
N LEU A 61 -3.90 25.53 3.81
CA LEU A 61 -4.19 24.27 3.11
C LEU A 61 -3.75 23.01 3.92
N PRO A 62 -2.54 22.97 4.53
CA PRO A 62 -2.16 21.82 5.34
C PRO A 62 -3.05 21.60 6.58
N GLU A 63 -3.55 22.65 7.20
CA GLU A 63 -4.50 22.56 8.32
C GLU A 63 -5.86 22.07 7.85
N LEU A 64 -6.41 22.61 6.75
CA LEU A 64 -7.65 22.09 6.16
C LEU A 64 -7.52 20.60 5.81
N TYR A 65 -6.38 20.21 5.27
CA TYR A 65 -6.10 18.81 4.96
C TYR A 65 -6.04 17.96 6.23
N GLN A 66 -5.46 18.47 7.33
CA GLN A 66 -5.43 17.79 8.62
C GLN A 66 -6.85 17.57 9.18
N GLU A 67 -7.70 18.59 9.18
CA GLU A 67 -9.10 18.46 9.60
C GLU A 67 -9.81 17.37 8.79
N TRP A 68 -9.57 17.34 7.48
CA TRP A 68 -10.12 16.30 6.62
C TRP A 68 -9.58 14.91 6.96
N LEU A 69 -8.30 14.78 7.31
CA LEU A 69 -7.74 13.52 7.79
C LEU A 69 -8.43 13.04 9.06
N ASP A 70 -8.57 13.94 10.04
CA ASP A 70 -9.11 13.63 11.36
C ASP A 70 -10.59 13.24 11.28
N LEU A 71 -11.35 13.87 10.40
CA LEU A 71 -12.77 13.59 10.22
C LEU A 71 -13.07 12.40 9.30
N LYS A 72 -12.26 12.16 8.26
CA LYS A 72 -12.61 11.20 7.19
C LYS A 72 -11.64 10.02 7.05
N ILE A 73 -10.36 10.21 7.34
CA ILE A 73 -9.33 9.18 7.05
C ILE A 73 -8.93 8.41 8.30
N ILE A 74 -8.63 9.08 9.41
CA ILE A 74 -8.24 8.45 10.67
C ILE A 74 -9.34 7.54 11.23
N PRO A 75 -10.62 7.95 11.30
CA PRO A 75 -11.70 7.08 11.80
C PRO A 75 -12.11 5.98 10.81
N SER A 76 -11.66 6.03 9.55
CA SER A 76 -12.02 5.02 8.56
C SER A 76 -11.39 3.65 8.84
N ASN A 77 -11.98 2.61 8.26
CA ASN A 77 -11.50 1.22 8.28
C ASN A 77 -10.24 0.97 7.42
N ARG A 78 -9.56 2.04 6.96
CA ARG A 78 -8.32 1.93 6.19
C ARG A 78 -7.21 1.36 7.05
N SER A 79 -6.28 0.62 6.43
CA SER A 79 -5.12 0.10 7.14
C SER A 79 -4.21 1.22 7.65
N ASP A 80 -3.47 0.95 8.73
CA ASP A 80 -2.54 1.92 9.32
C ASP A 80 -1.46 2.37 8.34
N VAL A 81 -0.97 1.45 7.49
CA VAL A 81 -0.03 1.77 6.40
C VAL A 81 -0.63 2.78 5.43
N THR A 82 -1.94 2.69 5.16
CA THR A 82 -2.65 3.64 4.30
C THR A 82 -2.80 4.98 4.99
N LYS A 83 -3.19 5.00 6.29
CA LYS A 83 -3.30 6.22 7.10
C LYS A 83 -1.96 6.96 7.20
N LYS A 84 -0.86 6.25 7.45
CA LYS A 84 0.52 6.81 7.44
C LYS A 84 0.86 7.50 6.12
N LYS A 85 0.47 6.93 4.97
CA LYS A 85 0.69 7.58 3.65
C LYS A 85 -0.09 8.88 3.49
N TYR A 86 -1.28 8.99 4.07
CA TYR A 86 -2.04 10.24 4.06
C TYR A 86 -1.38 11.32 4.93
N LEU A 87 -0.88 10.94 6.11
CA LEU A 87 -0.10 11.82 6.99
C LEU A 87 1.19 12.30 6.30
N SER A 88 1.92 11.42 5.61
CA SER A 88 3.13 11.83 4.86
C SER A 88 2.82 12.82 3.72
N ARG A 89 1.62 12.77 3.13
CA ARG A 89 1.19 13.76 2.14
C ARG A 89 0.94 15.12 2.76
N LYS A 90 0.45 15.20 4.01
CA LYS A 90 0.35 16.47 4.72
C LYS A 90 1.71 17.17 4.83
N VAL A 91 2.75 16.43 5.23
CA VAL A 91 4.13 16.96 5.28
C VAL A 91 4.61 17.45 3.92
N THR A 92 4.13 16.86 2.83
CA THR A 92 4.41 17.36 1.47
C THR A 92 3.66 18.66 1.20
N LEU A 93 2.39 18.77 1.61
CA LEU A 93 1.61 20.00 1.48
C LEU A 93 2.21 21.16 2.30
N GLU A 94 2.68 20.90 3.52
CA GLU A 94 3.40 21.88 4.35
C GLU A 94 4.62 22.44 3.61
N LYS A 95 5.41 21.58 2.96
CA LYS A 95 6.58 22.01 2.18
C LYS A 95 6.22 22.79 0.90
N LEU A 96 5.09 22.50 0.28
CA LEU A 96 4.69 23.09 -1.00
C LEU A 96 3.91 24.40 -0.83
N PHE A 97 3.08 24.49 0.21
CA PHE A 97 2.13 25.59 0.41
C PHE A 97 2.40 26.39 1.68
N GLY A 98 3.19 25.85 2.63
CA GLY A 98 3.39 26.47 3.94
C GLY A 98 2.05 26.73 4.65
N ASP A 99 1.98 27.86 5.35
CA ASP A 99 0.77 28.30 6.06
C ASP A 99 -0.14 29.16 5.17
N LYS A 100 -0.02 29.04 3.84
CA LYS A 100 -0.81 29.87 2.91
C LYS A 100 -2.31 29.59 3.08
N PRO A 101 -3.13 30.63 3.31
CA PRO A 101 -4.58 30.51 3.40
C PRO A 101 -5.19 29.95 2.12
N ILE A 102 -6.21 29.10 2.24
CA ILE A 102 -6.90 28.53 1.07
C ILE A 102 -7.55 29.59 0.18
N SER A 103 -7.97 30.73 0.75
CA SER A 103 -8.52 31.88 0.01
C SER A 103 -7.52 32.58 -0.90
N GLN A 104 -6.21 32.37 -0.68
CA GLN A 104 -5.14 33.04 -1.43
C GLN A 104 -4.53 32.16 -2.51
N ILE A 105 -4.92 30.87 -2.59
CA ILE A 105 -4.39 29.94 -3.60
C ILE A 105 -5.20 30.09 -4.88
N ARG A 106 -4.57 30.63 -5.93
CA ARG A 106 -5.20 30.73 -7.25
C ARG A 106 -5.10 29.41 -8.03
N PRO A 107 -6.07 29.08 -8.90
CA PRO A 107 -5.99 27.87 -9.74
C PRO A 107 -4.70 27.78 -10.58
N SER A 108 -4.26 28.90 -11.17
CA SER A 108 -3.03 28.96 -11.95
C SER A 108 -1.76 28.77 -11.11
N GLU A 109 -1.78 29.22 -9.85
CA GLU A 109 -0.69 28.96 -8.90
C GLU A 109 -0.64 27.49 -8.52
N TYR A 110 -1.80 26.90 -8.19
CA TYR A 110 -1.90 25.48 -7.89
C TYR A 110 -1.37 24.62 -9.04
N GLN A 111 -1.77 24.92 -10.28
CA GLN A 111 -1.27 24.27 -11.50
C GLN A 111 0.26 24.38 -11.64
N ARG A 112 0.86 25.55 -11.39
CA ARG A 112 2.32 25.74 -11.43
C ARG A 112 3.04 24.90 -10.37
N ILE A 113 2.51 24.84 -9.15
CA ILE A 113 3.06 24.01 -8.08
C ILE A 113 2.99 22.52 -8.46
N MET A 114 1.85 22.07 -8.99
CA MET A 114 1.69 20.68 -9.46
C MET A 114 2.66 20.34 -10.60
N ASN A 115 2.86 21.25 -11.56
CA ASN A 115 3.82 21.05 -12.66
C ASN A 115 5.26 20.93 -12.14
N ASN A 116 5.68 21.86 -11.28
CA ASN A 116 7.03 21.86 -10.72
C ASN A 116 7.27 20.58 -9.90
N TYR A 117 6.33 20.23 -9.04
CA TYR A 117 6.46 19.06 -8.19
C TYR A 117 6.36 17.75 -8.99
N GLY A 118 5.54 17.73 -10.04
CA GLY A 118 5.43 16.63 -11.01
C GLY A 118 6.73 16.27 -11.72
N ASN A 119 7.69 17.21 -11.80
CA ASN A 119 9.03 16.93 -12.32
C ASN A 119 9.88 16.04 -11.40
N ARG A 120 9.45 15.84 -10.14
CA ARG A 120 10.20 15.11 -9.10
C ARG A 120 9.52 13.83 -8.66
N VAL A 121 8.24 13.66 -8.96
CA VAL A 121 7.42 12.55 -8.46
C VAL A 121 6.60 11.92 -9.57
N SER A 122 6.26 10.64 -9.41
CA SER A 122 5.39 9.94 -10.35
C SER A 122 3.99 10.55 -10.45
N ARG A 123 3.38 10.41 -11.63
CA ARG A 123 1.98 10.80 -11.90
C ARG A 123 0.99 10.23 -10.89
N ASN A 124 1.23 9.01 -10.44
CA ASN A 124 0.43 8.30 -9.43
C ASN A 124 0.52 8.94 -8.05
N PHE A 125 1.72 9.39 -7.64
CA PHE A 125 1.87 10.12 -6.39
C PHE A 125 1.16 11.46 -6.46
N LEU A 126 1.42 12.21 -7.54
CA LEU A 126 0.84 13.54 -7.77
C LEU A 126 -0.71 13.47 -7.80
N GLY A 127 -1.28 12.47 -8.47
CA GLY A 127 -2.72 12.24 -8.49
C GLY A 127 -3.32 11.98 -7.10
N ARG A 128 -2.62 11.23 -6.24
CA ARG A 128 -3.08 10.98 -4.86
C ARG A 128 -2.96 12.21 -3.97
N LEU A 129 -1.94 13.04 -4.18
CA LEU A 129 -1.79 14.32 -3.50
C LEU A 129 -2.96 15.24 -3.87
N ASN A 130 -3.20 15.45 -5.18
CA ASN A 130 -4.30 16.26 -5.69
C ASN A 130 -5.67 15.76 -5.20
N THR A 131 -5.91 14.44 -5.25
CA THR A 131 -7.18 13.86 -4.75
C THR A 131 -7.43 14.23 -3.29
N GLY A 132 -6.39 14.19 -2.46
CA GLY A 132 -6.49 14.55 -1.05
C GLY A 132 -6.80 16.03 -0.84
N VAL A 133 -6.13 16.93 -1.57
CA VAL A 133 -6.39 18.37 -1.56
C VAL A 133 -7.82 18.69 -2.03
N LYS A 134 -8.24 18.07 -3.13
CA LYS A 134 -9.61 18.21 -3.65
C LYS A 134 -10.64 17.78 -2.62
N GLN A 135 -10.44 16.63 -1.97
CA GLN A 135 -11.38 16.13 -0.96
C GLN A 135 -11.44 17.04 0.29
N SER A 136 -10.32 17.64 0.69
CA SER A 136 -10.30 18.59 1.81
C SER A 136 -10.99 19.92 1.46
N LEU A 137 -10.83 20.43 0.24
CA LEU A 137 -11.57 21.62 -0.24
C LEU A 137 -13.06 21.37 -0.36
N GLN A 138 -13.46 20.23 -0.90
CA GLN A 138 -14.87 19.87 -1.02
C GLN A 138 -15.56 19.76 0.35
N MET A 139 -14.82 19.37 1.39
CA MET A 139 -15.31 19.43 2.77
C MET A 139 -15.54 20.87 3.25
N ALA A 140 -14.59 21.79 3.01
CA ALA A 140 -14.79 23.22 3.33
C ALA A 140 -15.98 23.83 2.58
N ILE A 141 -16.13 23.52 1.29
CA ILE A 141 -17.25 23.98 0.46
C ILE A 141 -18.59 23.42 0.97
N ALA A 142 -18.62 22.17 1.43
CA ALA A 142 -19.80 21.58 2.04
C ALA A 142 -20.24 22.32 3.32
N ASP A 143 -19.27 22.82 4.10
CA ASP A 143 -19.47 23.70 5.26
C ASP A 143 -19.81 25.15 4.88
N LYS A 144 -20.10 25.41 3.60
CA LYS A 144 -20.46 26.72 3.05
C LYS A 144 -19.36 27.77 3.17
N VAL A 145 -18.10 27.35 3.27
CA VAL A 145 -16.97 28.26 3.16
C VAL A 145 -16.92 28.80 1.73
N MET A 146 -17.00 30.12 1.59
CA MET A 146 -17.00 30.81 0.30
C MET A 146 -15.58 30.87 -0.29
N ILE A 147 -15.20 29.82 -1.00
CA ILE A 147 -13.91 29.68 -1.70
C ILE A 147 -14.12 29.11 -3.11
N GLU A 148 -13.23 29.49 -4.03
CA GLU A 148 -13.14 28.84 -5.34
C GLU A 148 -12.36 27.52 -5.20
N ASP A 149 -12.84 26.45 -5.84
CA ASP A 149 -12.12 25.17 -5.87
C ASP A 149 -10.96 25.24 -6.87
N PHE A 150 -9.79 25.64 -6.38
CA PHE A 150 -8.56 25.72 -7.18
C PHE A 150 -8.02 24.37 -7.68
N THR A 151 -8.65 23.26 -7.32
CA THR A 151 -8.30 21.92 -7.86
C THR A 151 -9.16 21.52 -9.07
N GLN A 152 -10.16 22.33 -9.42
CA GLN A 152 -10.94 22.08 -10.64
C GLN A 152 -10.07 22.22 -11.88
N ASN A 153 -10.27 21.31 -12.83
CA ASN A 153 -9.58 21.27 -14.12
C ASN A 153 -8.05 21.24 -14.04
N VAL A 154 -7.48 20.86 -12.88
CA VAL A 154 -6.04 20.71 -12.77
C VAL A 154 -5.57 19.53 -13.64
N GLU A 155 -4.64 19.83 -14.54
CA GLU A 155 -3.96 18.82 -15.32
C GLU A 155 -2.69 18.43 -14.58
N LEU A 156 -2.42 17.14 -14.48
CA LEU A 156 -1.28 16.66 -13.70
C LEU A 156 -0.28 16.04 -14.67
N PHE A 157 0.89 16.65 -14.73
CA PHE A 157 2.00 16.21 -15.56
C PHE A 157 3.09 15.61 -14.68
N SER A 158 3.78 14.59 -15.18
CA SER A 158 4.91 13.98 -14.48
C SER A 158 5.95 13.56 -15.49
N THR A 159 7.19 13.98 -15.27
CA THR A 159 8.34 13.58 -16.10
C THR A 159 9.10 12.40 -15.50
N ALA A 160 8.74 11.99 -14.27
CA ALA A 160 9.27 10.78 -13.66
C ALA A 160 8.76 9.57 -14.42
N LYS A 161 9.66 8.85 -15.11
CA LYS A 161 9.35 7.64 -15.88
C LYS A 161 8.50 6.68 -15.04
N SER A 162 7.31 6.34 -15.54
CA SER A 162 6.59 5.17 -15.05
C SER A 162 7.34 3.92 -15.49
N GLN A 163 7.36 2.89 -14.63
CA GLN A 163 7.80 1.57 -15.09
C GLN A 163 6.87 1.12 -16.22
N ASP A 164 7.49 0.76 -17.35
CA ASP A 164 6.80 0.21 -18.51
C ASP A 164 6.01 -1.05 -18.11
N ALA A 165 4.88 -1.33 -18.77
CA ALA A 165 4.13 -2.55 -18.54
C ALA A 165 4.98 -3.80 -18.83
N ASP A 166 5.82 -3.75 -19.85
CA ASP A 166 6.67 -4.86 -20.29
C ASP A 166 7.83 -5.14 -19.33
N SER A 167 8.17 -4.17 -18.47
CA SER A 167 9.20 -4.34 -17.43
C SER A 167 8.71 -5.11 -16.19
N LYS A 168 7.44 -5.57 -16.20
CA LYS A 168 6.80 -6.11 -14.99
C LYS A 168 6.88 -7.63 -14.89
N TYR A 169 7.22 -8.36 -15.95
CA TYR A 169 7.26 -9.83 -15.95
C TYR A 169 8.31 -10.38 -16.92
N LEU A 170 8.59 -11.68 -16.83
CA LEU A 170 9.52 -12.35 -17.75
C LEU A 170 8.77 -12.81 -18.99
N HIS A 171 9.32 -12.49 -20.17
CA HIS A 171 8.72 -12.84 -21.46
C HIS A 171 9.20 -14.20 -21.99
N SER A 172 10.36 -14.65 -21.53
CA SER A 172 11.00 -15.90 -21.95
C SER A 172 10.61 -17.05 -21.02
N GLU A 173 10.06 -18.12 -21.59
CA GLU A 173 9.82 -19.37 -20.86
C GLU A 173 11.13 -19.96 -20.33
N LYS A 174 12.20 -19.89 -21.12
CA LYS A 174 13.54 -20.33 -20.70
C LYS A 174 14.00 -19.58 -19.46
N ASP A 175 13.92 -18.25 -19.46
CA ASP A 175 14.38 -17.42 -18.33
C ASP A 175 13.55 -17.68 -17.07
N TYR A 176 12.24 -17.91 -17.24
CA TYR A 176 11.36 -18.29 -16.15
C TYR A 176 11.75 -19.65 -15.53
N LEU A 177 12.06 -20.66 -16.35
CA LEU A 177 12.49 -21.98 -15.89
C LEU A 177 13.89 -21.94 -15.26
N ASP A 178 14.82 -21.19 -15.85
CA ASP A 178 16.17 -20.97 -15.30
C ASP A 178 16.08 -20.30 -13.93
N LEU A 179 15.22 -19.29 -13.78
CA LEU A 179 14.97 -18.63 -12.50
C LEU A 179 14.39 -19.61 -11.45
N ILE A 180 13.43 -20.45 -11.83
CA ILE A 180 12.89 -21.48 -10.92
C ILE A 180 13.99 -22.42 -10.44
N SER A 181 14.84 -22.89 -11.35
CA SER A 181 15.96 -23.77 -11.00
C SER A 181 16.94 -23.10 -10.04
N ALA A 182 17.40 -21.89 -10.37
CA ALA A 182 18.35 -21.14 -9.54
C ALA A 182 17.79 -20.80 -8.15
N VAL A 183 16.48 -20.59 -8.03
CA VAL A 183 15.83 -20.39 -6.73
C VAL A 183 15.84 -21.67 -5.91
N LYS A 184 15.59 -22.84 -6.52
CA LYS A 184 15.64 -24.15 -5.84
C LYS A 184 17.04 -24.45 -5.32
N ASP A 185 18.08 -24.15 -6.08
CA ASP A 185 19.48 -24.36 -5.68
C ASP A 185 19.88 -23.55 -4.43
N LYS A 186 19.10 -22.52 -4.10
CA LYS A 186 19.29 -21.67 -2.92
C LYS A 186 18.43 -22.10 -1.72
N PHE A 187 17.69 -23.20 -1.79
CA PHE A 187 16.90 -23.72 -0.68
C PHE A 187 17.77 -24.09 0.51
N ASN A 188 17.57 -23.37 1.60
CA ASN A 188 18.21 -23.65 2.87
C ASN A 188 17.45 -22.91 3.98
N TYR A 189 16.51 -23.60 4.66
CA TYR A 189 15.69 -22.97 5.69
C TYR A 189 16.54 -22.32 6.81
N LYS A 190 17.63 -22.99 7.23
CA LYS A 190 18.55 -22.48 8.28
C LYS A 190 19.27 -21.18 7.88
N LYS A 191 19.40 -20.89 6.57
CA LYS A 191 19.89 -19.60 6.08
C LYS A 191 18.76 -18.61 5.87
N SER A 192 17.70 -19.01 5.17
CA SER A 192 16.54 -18.17 4.90
C SER A 192 15.37 -18.97 4.32
N VAL A 193 14.15 -18.62 4.73
CA VAL A 193 12.91 -19.11 4.09
C VAL A 193 12.58 -18.38 2.78
N VAL A 194 13.29 -17.29 2.46
CA VAL A 194 12.98 -16.42 1.30
C VAL A 194 13.04 -17.14 -0.06
N PRO A 195 14.01 -18.03 -0.35
CA PRO A 195 14.03 -18.81 -1.59
C PRO A 195 12.76 -19.65 -1.79
N TYR A 196 12.26 -20.30 -0.74
CA TYR A 196 10.99 -21.04 -0.78
C TYR A 196 9.82 -20.10 -1.13
N ILE A 197 9.74 -18.92 -0.49
CA ILE A 197 8.71 -17.92 -0.82
C ILE A 197 8.77 -17.53 -2.30
N ILE A 198 9.96 -17.26 -2.85
CA ILE A 198 10.13 -16.89 -4.26
C ILE A 198 9.66 -18.02 -5.18
N TYR A 199 10.07 -19.26 -4.90
CA TYR A 199 9.64 -20.43 -5.68
C TYR A 199 8.11 -20.55 -5.73
N PHE A 200 7.45 -20.47 -4.57
CA PHE A 200 5.99 -20.57 -4.54
C PHE A 200 5.29 -19.37 -5.19
N LEU A 201 5.85 -18.16 -5.15
CA LEU A 201 5.31 -17.04 -5.92
C LEU A 201 5.34 -17.32 -7.42
N LEU A 202 6.45 -17.90 -7.91
CA LEU A 202 6.63 -18.26 -9.32
C LEU A 202 5.74 -19.42 -9.73
N LYS A 203 5.48 -20.39 -8.85
CA LYS A 203 4.71 -21.61 -9.16
C LYS A 203 3.19 -21.49 -8.95
N THR A 204 2.73 -20.47 -8.23
CA THR A 204 1.32 -20.32 -7.84
C THR A 204 0.70 -19.00 -8.28
N GLY A 205 1.52 -17.98 -8.59
CA GLY A 205 1.07 -16.62 -8.86
C GLY A 205 0.31 -15.96 -7.71
N MET A 206 0.38 -16.49 -6.48
CA MET A 206 -0.26 -15.89 -5.32
C MET A 206 0.29 -14.49 -5.05
N ARG A 207 -0.52 -13.60 -4.48
CA ARG A 207 0.02 -12.31 -4.01
C ARG A 207 0.92 -12.58 -2.81
N TYR A 208 2.02 -11.84 -2.69
CA TYR A 208 2.99 -11.97 -1.58
C TYR A 208 2.32 -12.16 -0.22
N GLY A 209 1.50 -11.18 0.19
CA GLY A 209 0.83 -11.21 1.50
C GLY A 209 -0.18 -12.35 1.67
N GLU A 210 -0.71 -12.92 0.60
CA GLU A 210 -1.57 -14.13 0.64
C GLU A 210 -0.71 -15.38 0.86
N LEU A 211 0.43 -15.49 0.17
CA LEU A 211 1.33 -16.64 0.26
C LEU A 211 1.97 -16.76 1.64
N ILE A 212 2.53 -15.66 2.18
CA ILE A 212 3.14 -15.67 3.52
C ILE A 212 2.11 -15.85 4.66
N ALA A 213 0.82 -15.85 4.34
CA ALA A 213 -0.27 -16.08 5.30
C ALA A 213 -0.74 -17.53 5.35
N LEU A 214 -0.18 -18.40 4.51
CA LEU A 214 -0.49 -19.83 4.53
C LEU A 214 -0.04 -20.45 5.85
N THR A 215 -0.93 -21.23 6.44
CA THR A 215 -0.62 -22.15 7.53
C THR A 215 -0.58 -23.59 7.03
N TRP A 216 0.01 -24.50 7.80
CA TRP A 216 0.08 -25.91 7.42
C TRP A 216 -1.31 -26.54 7.21
N GLU A 217 -2.35 -26.02 7.89
CA GLU A 217 -3.76 -26.42 7.70
C GLU A 217 -4.37 -25.94 6.37
N ASP A 218 -3.79 -24.93 5.73
CA ASP A 218 -4.28 -24.40 4.46
C ASP A 218 -3.85 -25.27 3.26
N ILE A 219 -3.02 -26.29 3.49
CA ILE A 219 -2.45 -27.19 2.47
C ILE A 219 -3.20 -28.52 2.48
N ASP A 220 -3.81 -28.87 1.35
CA ASP A 220 -4.35 -30.20 1.11
C ASP A 220 -3.35 -31.03 0.29
N PHE A 221 -2.50 -31.79 0.99
CA PHE A 221 -1.46 -32.63 0.38
C PHE A 221 -2.03 -33.78 -0.46
N HIS A 222 -3.25 -34.21 -0.20
CA HIS A 222 -3.87 -35.28 -0.99
C HIS A 222 -4.41 -34.76 -2.32
N LYS A 223 -4.99 -33.55 -2.32
CA LYS A 223 -5.58 -32.94 -3.52
C LYS A 223 -4.62 -32.03 -4.29
N GLY A 224 -3.43 -31.73 -3.77
CA GLY A 224 -2.50 -30.81 -4.40
C GLY A 224 -3.02 -29.38 -4.45
N ILE A 225 -3.59 -28.90 -3.33
CA ILE A 225 -4.30 -27.63 -3.27
C ILE A 225 -3.81 -26.75 -2.11
N LEU A 226 -3.61 -25.46 -2.38
CA LEU A 226 -3.43 -24.41 -1.38
C LEU A 226 -4.72 -23.59 -1.25
N LYS A 227 -5.21 -23.41 -0.02
CA LYS A 227 -6.37 -22.56 0.27
C LYS A 227 -5.89 -21.17 0.70
N THR A 228 -6.39 -20.12 0.05
CA THR A 228 -6.07 -18.75 0.44
C THR A 228 -7.35 -17.96 0.67
N TYR A 229 -7.44 -17.32 1.83
CA TYR A 229 -8.61 -16.53 2.26
C TYR A 229 -8.25 -15.38 3.19
N ARG A 230 -6.95 -15.18 3.47
CA ARG A 230 -6.42 -14.14 4.36
C ARG A 230 -5.09 -13.63 3.83
N ARG A 231 -4.59 -12.57 4.45
CA ARG A 231 -3.25 -12.03 4.19
C ARG A 231 -2.50 -11.87 5.50
N PHE A 232 -1.19 -11.80 5.42
CA PHE A 232 -0.33 -11.45 6.54
C PHE A 232 0.38 -10.14 6.21
N ASN A 233 0.29 -9.18 7.12
CA ASN A 233 1.02 -7.93 7.01
C ASN A 233 2.38 -8.09 7.68
N SER A 234 3.46 -8.18 6.90
CA SER A 234 4.82 -8.34 7.42
C SER A 234 5.29 -7.13 8.25
N GLU A 235 4.72 -5.94 8.07
CA GLU A 235 5.09 -4.74 8.84
C GLU A 235 4.46 -4.72 10.23
N THR A 236 3.19 -5.12 10.34
CA THR A 236 2.47 -5.15 11.63
C THR A 236 2.48 -6.54 12.29
N SER A 237 2.98 -7.56 11.58
CA SER A 237 2.95 -8.97 11.97
C SER A 237 1.58 -9.47 12.41
N GLN A 238 0.57 -9.14 11.61
CA GLN A 238 -0.81 -9.50 11.87
C GLN A 238 -1.44 -10.15 10.64
N PHE A 239 -2.30 -11.14 10.90
CA PHE A 239 -3.26 -11.58 9.91
C PHE A 239 -4.29 -10.49 9.66
N VAL A 240 -4.60 -10.26 8.39
CA VAL A 240 -5.58 -9.27 7.96
C VAL A 240 -6.53 -9.89 6.92
N PRO A 241 -7.77 -9.39 6.82
CA PRO A 241 -8.73 -9.87 5.84
C PRO A 241 -8.20 -9.83 4.39
N PRO A 242 -8.74 -10.67 3.51
CA PRO A 242 -8.42 -10.64 2.09
C PRO A 242 -8.75 -9.26 1.52
N LYS A 243 -7.95 -8.78 0.56
CA LYS A 243 -8.15 -7.44 0.00
C LYS A 243 -9.45 -7.37 -0.80
N ASN A 244 -9.75 -8.44 -1.53
CA ASN A 244 -10.89 -8.56 -2.43
C ASN A 244 -11.58 -9.91 -2.18
N LYS A 245 -12.87 -10.03 -2.50
CA LYS A 245 -13.59 -11.32 -2.43
C LYS A 245 -12.92 -12.42 -3.28
N THR A 246 -12.38 -12.05 -4.44
CA THR A 246 -11.65 -12.95 -5.35
C THR A 246 -10.32 -13.45 -4.79
N SER A 247 -9.82 -12.89 -3.68
CA SER A 247 -8.67 -13.45 -2.98
C SER A 247 -9.01 -14.76 -2.26
N ILE A 248 -10.28 -15.02 -1.95
CA ILE A 248 -10.74 -16.27 -1.35
C ILE A 248 -10.85 -17.32 -2.47
N ARG A 249 -9.89 -18.24 -2.54
CA ARG A 249 -9.79 -19.22 -3.63
C ARG A 249 -8.92 -20.41 -3.27
N ILE A 250 -8.96 -21.39 -4.15
CA ILE A 250 -8.09 -22.56 -4.19
C ILE A 250 -7.05 -22.35 -5.29
N VAL A 251 -5.80 -22.71 -5.02
CA VAL A 251 -4.69 -22.67 -5.97
C VAL A 251 -4.10 -24.07 -6.11
N PRO A 252 -4.11 -24.66 -7.32
CA PRO A 252 -3.52 -25.98 -7.53
C PRO A 252 -1.99 -25.91 -7.51
N VAL A 253 -1.35 -26.99 -7.07
CA VAL A 253 0.11 -27.18 -7.10
C VAL A 253 0.45 -28.60 -7.54
N ASP A 254 1.64 -28.77 -8.12
CA ASP A 254 2.14 -30.07 -8.55
C ASP A 254 2.77 -30.88 -7.39
N ASN A 255 3.09 -32.14 -7.66
CA ASN A 255 3.70 -33.03 -6.66
C ASN A 255 5.06 -32.52 -6.17
N GLU A 256 5.84 -31.85 -7.02
CA GLU A 256 7.13 -31.27 -6.63
C GLU A 256 6.93 -30.21 -5.55
N CYS A 257 5.95 -29.31 -5.72
CA CYS A 257 5.59 -28.33 -4.71
C CYS A 257 5.22 -28.99 -3.37
N LEU A 258 4.46 -30.08 -3.40
CA LEU A 258 4.07 -30.81 -2.20
C LEU A 258 5.26 -31.44 -1.47
N GLU A 259 6.18 -32.06 -2.21
CA GLU A 259 7.40 -32.63 -1.62
C GLU A 259 8.30 -31.54 -1.01
N ILE A 260 8.46 -30.40 -1.69
CA ILE A 260 9.19 -29.24 -1.15
C ILE A 260 8.55 -28.75 0.15
N LEU A 261 7.21 -28.68 0.23
CA LEU A 261 6.50 -28.28 1.45
C LEU A 261 6.71 -29.27 2.60
N LYS A 262 6.70 -30.58 2.34
CA LYS A 262 6.99 -31.61 3.35
C LYS A 262 8.40 -31.47 3.91
N ILE A 263 9.40 -31.30 3.03
CA ILE A 263 10.80 -31.09 3.43
C ILE A 263 10.91 -29.81 4.28
N LEU A 264 10.32 -28.70 3.83
CA LEU A 264 10.31 -27.45 4.57
C LEU A 264 9.67 -27.60 5.96
N GLN A 265 8.59 -28.36 6.08
CA GLN A 265 7.93 -28.61 7.37
C GLN A 265 8.86 -29.33 8.34
N ILE A 266 9.59 -30.35 7.87
CA ILE A 266 10.55 -31.11 8.67
C ILE A 266 11.70 -30.19 9.11
N GLU A 267 12.32 -29.47 8.17
CA GLU A 267 13.44 -28.55 8.46
C GLU A 267 13.03 -27.45 9.46
N GLN A 268 11.83 -26.90 9.29
CA GLN A 268 11.26 -25.89 10.17
C GLN A 268 11.06 -26.43 11.58
N ASN A 269 10.42 -27.60 11.72
CA ASN A 269 10.15 -28.21 13.02
C ASN A 269 11.43 -28.56 13.76
N GLN A 270 12.42 -29.12 13.06
CA GLN A 270 13.73 -29.42 13.63
C GLN A 270 14.44 -28.14 14.09
N SER A 271 14.52 -27.13 13.22
CA SER A 271 15.18 -25.86 13.53
C SER A 271 14.52 -25.12 14.69
N ASN A 272 13.19 -25.08 14.73
CA ASN A 272 12.45 -24.47 15.82
C ASN A 272 12.70 -25.19 17.15
N LYS A 273 12.75 -26.54 17.14
CA LYS A 273 13.09 -27.33 18.33
C LYS A 273 14.51 -27.04 18.82
N GLU A 274 15.50 -27.02 17.92
CA GLU A 274 16.89 -26.69 18.24
C GLU A 274 17.03 -25.29 18.87
N LEU A 275 16.21 -24.32 18.45
CA LEU A 275 16.25 -22.94 18.90
C LEU A 275 15.29 -22.64 20.08
N GLY A 276 14.51 -23.62 20.55
CA GLY A 276 13.49 -23.40 21.58
C GLY A 276 12.35 -22.47 21.13
N LEU A 277 12.06 -22.39 19.83
CA LEU A 277 11.03 -21.54 19.25
C LEU A 277 9.74 -22.33 19.00
N GLN A 278 8.60 -21.64 19.08
CA GLN A 278 7.29 -22.19 18.71
C GLN A 278 6.68 -21.41 17.54
N ASN A 279 6.14 -22.14 16.57
CA ASN A 279 5.35 -21.60 15.47
C ASN A 279 3.87 -21.56 15.86
N THR A 280 3.50 -20.72 16.84
CA THR A 280 2.13 -20.69 17.39
C THR A 280 1.08 -20.30 16.35
N ASN A 281 1.49 -19.55 15.32
CA ASN A 281 0.62 -19.18 14.21
C ASN A 281 0.55 -20.24 13.10
N ASN A 282 1.21 -21.40 13.27
CA ASN A 282 1.22 -22.52 12.34
C ASN A 282 1.66 -22.15 10.90
N MET A 283 2.54 -21.15 10.75
CA MET A 283 2.88 -20.52 9.48
C MET A 283 3.83 -21.38 8.63
N VAL A 284 3.52 -21.56 7.34
CA VAL A 284 4.38 -22.29 6.39
C VAL A 284 5.72 -21.59 6.22
N PHE A 285 5.70 -20.28 5.95
CA PHE A 285 6.89 -19.49 5.63
C PHE A 285 7.44 -18.69 6.81
N GLN A 286 7.44 -19.28 8.01
CA GLN A 286 8.03 -18.67 9.19
C GLN A 286 9.50 -18.30 8.94
N HIS A 287 9.92 -17.13 9.41
CA HIS A 287 11.31 -16.71 9.36
C HIS A 287 12.15 -17.57 10.32
N PHE A 288 13.23 -18.16 9.80
CA PHE A 288 14.20 -18.88 10.63
C PHE A 288 14.74 -18.00 11.77
N GLY A 289 14.80 -18.52 12.98
CA GLY A 289 15.32 -17.80 14.14
C GLY A 289 14.36 -16.81 14.80
N TYR A 290 13.15 -16.59 14.24
CA TYR A 290 12.18 -15.66 14.84
C TYR A 290 10.82 -16.34 15.05
N PRO A 291 10.20 -16.21 16.24
CA PRO A 291 8.87 -16.74 16.48
C PRO A 291 7.83 -15.89 15.73
N ASN A 292 6.93 -16.53 14.99
CA ASN A 292 5.75 -15.88 14.38
C ASN A 292 6.06 -14.66 13.48
N ARG A 293 7.26 -14.59 12.90
CA ARG A 293 7.63 -13.58 11.92
C ARG A 293 7.77 -14.21 10.55
N VAL A 294 7.67 -13.37 9.53
CA VAL A 294 7.94 -13.72 8.14
C VAL A 294 8.86 -12.68 7.54
N PRO A 295 9.60 -13.02 6.47
CA PRO A 295 10.33 -12.03 5.70
C PRO A 295 9.44 -10.86 5.26
N SER A 296 10.07 -9.72 5.00
CA SER A 296 9.37 -8.56 4.43
C SER A 296 9.36 -8.63 2.90
N THR A 297 8.38 -8.00 2.26
CA THR A 297 8.32 -7.91 0.79
C THR A 297 9.58 -7.28 0.21
N ASN A 298 10.16 -6.29 0.89
CA ASN A 298 11.40 -5.63 0.46
C ASN A 298 12.60 -6.60 0.53
N GLY A 299 12.71 -7.38 1.62
CA GLY A 299 13.73 -8.41 1.75
C GLY A 299 13.62 -9.47 0.66
N THR A 300 12.40 -9.95 0.39
CA THR A 300 12.13 -10.90 -0.69
C THR A 300 12.47 -10.32 -2.07
N ASN A 301 12.07 -9.08 -2.36
CA ASN A 301 12.42 -8.41 -3.63
C ASN A 301 13.93 -8.23 -3.79
N LYS A 302 14.67 -7.97 -2.71
CA LYS A 302 16.14 -7.83 -2.75
C LYS A 302 16.79 -9.15 -3.15
N VAL A 303 16.36 -10.27 -2.55
CA VAL A 303 16.88 -11.61 -2.90
C VAL A 303 16.50 -11.96 -4.34
N LEU A 304 15.23 -11.80 -4.73
CA LEU A 304 14.79 -12.06 -6.10
C LEU A 304 15.59 -11.27 -7.13
N ARG A 305 15.80 -9.97 -6.89
CA ARG A 305 16.64 -9.12 -7.76
C ARG A 305 18.05 -9.69 -7.88
N GLY A 306 18.67 -10.10 -6.78
CA GLY A 306 20.01 -10.69 -6.79
C GLY A 306 20.08 -11.94 -7.67
N ILE A 307 19.12 -12.86 -7.54
CA ILE A 307 19.07 -14.08 -8.35
C ILE A 307 18.88 -13.75 -9.84
N VAL A 308 17.95 -12.85 -10.17
CA VAL A 308 17.70 -12.44 -11.56
C VAL A 308 18.95 -11.80 -12.18
N GLN A 309 19.68 -10.97 -11.42
CA GLN A 309 20.93 -10.35 -11.85
C GLN A 309 22.05 -11.37 -12.03
N GLU A 310 22.19 -12.35 -11.13
CA GLU A 310 23.16 -13.45 -11.25
C GLU A 310 22.94 -14.26 -12.54
N LEU A 311 21.69 -14.40 -12.99
CA LEU A 311 21.32 -15.09 -14.22
C LEU A 311 21.39 -14.21 -15.48
N ASN A 312 21.69 -12.92 -15.34
CA ASN A 312 21.63 -11.93 -16.43
C ASN A 312 20.26 -11.89 -17.14
N ILE A 313 19.18 -12.08 -16.39
CA ILE A 313 17.80 -12.04 -16.93
C ILE A 313 17.27 -10.60 -16.84
N GLU A 314 16.61 -10.15 -17.90
CA GLU A 314 15.85 -8.90 -17.92
C GLU A 314 14.41 -9.17 -18.39
N PRO A 315 13.40 -8.42 -17.89
CA PRO A 315 13.52 -7.32 -16.93
C PRO A 315 13.72 -7.79 -15.48
N ILE A 316 14.31 -6.94 -14.64
CA ILE A 316 14.30 -7.15 -13.18
C ILE A 316 12.87 -7.16 -12.62
N ILE A 317 12.39 -8.35 -12.24
CA ILE A 317 11.06 -8.53 -11.67
C ILE A 317 11.02 -8.36 -10.14
N THR A 318 9.82 -8.13 -9.62
CA THR A 318 9.51 -8.13 -8.17
C THR A 318 8.58 -9.29 -7.82
N THR A 319 8.23 -9.45 -6.55
CA THR A 319 7.17 -10.40 -6.11
C THR A 319 5.84 -10.22 -6.83
N LYS A 320 5.51 -9.00 -7.28
CA LYS A 320 4.34 -8.77 -8.16
C LYS A 320 4.60 -9.27 -9.58
N GLY A 321 5.82 -9.09 -10.06
CA GLY A 321 6.23 -9.55 -11.37
C GLY A 321 6.24 -11.06 -11.49
N ALA A 322 6.68 -11.79 -10.45
CA ALA A 322 6.58 -13.25 -10.41
C ALA A 322 5.14 -13.76 -10.67
N ARG A 323 4.14 -13.05 -10.15
CA ARG A 323 2.73 -13.35 -10.40
C ARG A 323 2.31 -13.10 -11.85
N HIS A 324 2.77 -11.99 -12.44
CA HIS A 324 2.51 -11.70 -13.85
C HIS A 324 3.23 -12.72 -14.75
N THR A 325 4.47 -13.09 -14.43
CA THR A 325 5.22 -14.14 -15.13
C THR A 325 4.49 -15.47 -15.09
N TYR A 326 3.97 -15.90 -13.93
CA TYR A 326 3.19 -17.14 -13.84
C TYR A 326 1.92 -17.10 -14.69
N GLY A 327 1.20 -15.97 -14.68
CA GLY A 327 0.03 -15.78 -15.53
C GLY A 327 0.36 -15.84 -17.02
N SER A 328 1.44 -15.16 -17.44
CA SER A 328 1.95 -15.20 -18.82
C SER A 328 2.32 -16.61 -19.24
N PHE A 329 3.06 -17.32 -18.39
CA PHE A 329 3.50 -18.69 -18.64
C PHE A 329 2.30 -19.64 -18.83
N LEU A 330 1.29 -19.60 -17.95
CA LEU A 330 0.08 -20.41 -18.13
C LEU A 330 -0.62 -20.08 -19.45
N TRP A 331 -0.72 -18.81 -19.78
CA TRP A 331 -1.44 -18.43 -20.99
C TRP A 331 -0.70 -18.82 -22.27
N HIS A 332 0.63 -18.68 -22.31
CA HIS A 332 1.48 -19.18 -23.41
C HIS A 332 1.37 -20.70 -23.56
N ARG A 333 1.16 -21.43 -22.46
CA ARG A 333 0.86 -22.87 -22.48
C ARG A 333 -0.58 -23.22 -22.88
N GLY A 334 -1.36 -22.23 -23.33
CA GLY A 334 -2.69 -22.45 -23.90
C GLY A 334 -3.86 -22.46 -22.91
N TYR A 335 -3.63 -22.19 -21.62
CA TYR A 335 -4.72 -22.21 -20.63
C TYR A 335 -5.71 -21.04 -20.81
N ASP A 336 -6.98 -21.31 -20.53
CA ASP A 336 -8.07 -20.33 -20.59
C ASP A 336 -7.84 -19.12 -19.65
N LEU A 337 -8.04 -17.91 -20.18
CA LEU A 337 -7.83 -16.66 -19.44
C LEU A 337 -8.76 -16.53 -18.24
N GLY A 338 -9.99 -17.07 -18.30
CA GLY A 338 -10.92 -17.10 -17.18
C GLY A 338 -10.42 -17.98 -16.03
N ILE A 339 -9.87 -19.15 -16.36
CA ILE A 339 -9.24 -20.06 -15.38
C ILE A 339 -8.00 -19.41 -14.75
N ILE A 340 -7.13 -18.80 -15.56
CA ILE A 340 -5.96 -18.07 -15.05
C ILE A 340 -6.40 -16.92 -14.14
N ALA A 341 -7.40 -16.13 -14.53
CA ALA A 341 -7.95 -15.05 -13.72
C ALA A 341 -8.48 -15.57 -12.36
N LYS A 342 -9.12 -16.73 -12.35
CA LYS A 342 -9.61 -17.40 -11.12
C LYS A 342 -8.46 -17.85 -10.23
N ILE A 343 -7.43 -18.51 -10.78
CA ILE A 343 -6.23 -18.97 -10.03
C ILE A 343 -5.45 -17.78 -9.46
N LEU A 344 -5.30 -16.71 -10.23
CA LEU A 344 -4.65 -15.51 -9.75
C LEU A 344 -5.56 -14.73 -8.79
N GLY A 345 -6.88 -14.82 -8.89
CA GLY A 345 -7.83 -14.03 -8.09
C GLY A 345 -7.95 -12.59 -8.61
N HIS A 346 -7.98 -12.42 -9.92
CA HIS A 346 -8.32 -11.16 -10.60
C HIS A 346 -9.84 -10.97 -10.57
N LYS A 347 -10.30 -9.72 -10.36
CA LYS A 347 -11.73 -9.38 -10.46
C LYS A 347 -12.17 -9.26 -11.92
N ASP A 348 -11.23 -8.90 -12.78
CA ASP A 348 -11.46 -8.56 -14.18
C ASP A 348 -10.32 -9.12 -15.04
N ILE A 349 -10.68 -9.72 -16.17
CA ILE A 349 -9.78 -10.25 -17.19
C ILE A 349 -9.08 -9.10 -17.94
N SER A 350 -9.63 -7.89 -17.93
CA SER A 350 -9.04 -6.70 -18.57
C SER A 350 -7.61 -6.42 -18.09
N MET A 351 -7.28 -6.71 -16.82
CA MET A 351 -5.90 -6.59 -16.33
C MET A 351 -4.97 -7.66 -16.92
N LEU A 352 -5.50 -8.85 -17.26
CA LEU A 352 -4.74 -9.83 -18.04
C LEU A 352 -4.56 -9.29 -19.46
N ILE A 353 -5.63 -8.88 -20.14
CA ILE A 353 -5.56 -8.37 -21.53
C ILE A 353 -4.61 -7.15 -21.65
N GLU A 354 -4.66 -6.19 -20.73
CA GLU A 354 -3.74 -5.03 -20.73
C GLU A 354 -2.27 -5.42 -20.54
N VAL A 355 -2.00 -6.51 -19.81
CA VAL A 355 -0.63 -6.98 -19.55
C VAL A 355 -0.14 -7.92 -20.67
N TYR A 356 -1.07 -8.57 -21.35
CA TYR A 356 -0.81 -9.68 -22.27
C TYR A 356 -1.21 -9.36 -23.72
N GLY A 357 -1.62 -8.12 -24.00
CA GLY A 357 -2.15 -7.67 -25.30
C GLY A 357 -1.21 -7.90 -26.47
N HIS A 358 0.10 -7.82 -26.25
CA HIS A 358 1.10 -8.02 -27.31
C HIS A 358 1.23 -9.49 -27.72
N THR A 359 1.20 -10.42 -26.78
CA THR A 359 1.19 -11.86 -27.06
C THR A 359 -0.19 -12.37 -27.50
N LEU A 360 -1.21 -11.51 -27.43
CA LEU A 360 -2.57 -11.80 -27.90
C LEU A 360 -2.57 -11.77 -29.43
N GLU A 361 -1.80 -10.88 -30.06
CA GLU A 361 -1.74 -10.76 -31.53
C GLU A 361 -1.21 -12.04 -32.20
N GLU A 362 -0.15 -12.66 -31.67
CA GLU A 362 0.41 -13.91 -32.20
C GLU A 362 -0.58 -15.08 -32.06
N LYS A 363 -1.18 -15.24 -30.89
CA LYS A 363 -2.19 -16.28 -30.63
C LYS A 363 -3.47 -16.06 -31.44
N ILE A 364 -3.90 -14.81 -31.58
CA ILE A 364 -5.03 -14.45 -32.45
C ILE A 364 -4.73 -14.86 -33.89
N GLN A 365 -3.49 -14.67 -34.37
CA GLN A 365 -3.12 -15.07 -35.72
C GLN A 365 -3.12 -16.60 -35.91
N GLU A 366 -2.65 -17.36 -34.92
CA GLU A 366 -2.75 -18.83 -34.89
C GLU A 366 -4.21 -19.29 -34.88
N GLU A 367 -5.03 -18.80 -33.95
CA GLU A 367 -6.45 -19.14 -33.86
C GLU A 367 -7.22 -18.73 -35.12
N TYR A 368 -6.87 -17.61 -35.76
CA TYR A 368 -7.45 -17.23 -37.06
C TYR A 368 -7.12 -18.24 -38.16
N ASN A 369 -5.91 -18.81 -38.16
CA ASN A 369 -5.54 -19.83 -39.13
C ASN A 369 -6.28 -21.14 -38.87
N ASP A 370 -6.45 -21.54 -37.60
CA ASP A 370 -7.25 -22.71 -37.21
C ASP A 370 -8.71 -22.55 -37.63
N ILE A 371 -9.31 -21.36 -37.40
CA ILE A 371 -10.69 -21.05 -37.82
C ILE A 371 -10.84 -21.09 -39.34
N LYS A 372 -9.82 -20.66 -40.10
CA LYS A 372 -9.85 -20.75 -41.58
C LYS A 372 -9.83 -22.20 -42.07
N GLN A 373 -9.17 -23.09 -41.34
CA GLN A 373 -9.08 -24.52 -41.68
C GLN A 373 -10.30 -25.32 -41.20
N LEU A 374 -11.11 -24.76 -40.29
CA LEU A 374 -12.27 -25.43 -39.69
C LEU A 374 -13.39 -25.79 -40.69
N TRP A 375 -13.41 -25.12 -41.84
CA TRP A 375 -14.41 -25.32 -42.90
C TRP A 375 -13.77 -25.69 -44.26
N GLY A 376 -12.46 -25.98 -44.27
CA GLY A 376 -11.65 -26.22 -45.48
C GLY A 376 -11.38 -27.67 -45.77
#